data_AF-A0A1W9NV17-F1
#
_entry.id   AF-A0A1W9NV17-F1
#
_cell.length_a   1.000
_cell.length_b   1.000
_cell.length_c   1.000
_cell.angle_alpha   90.00
_cell.angle_beta   90.00
_cell.angle_gamma   90.00
#
_symmetry.space_group_name_H-M   'P 1'
#
loop_
_entity.id
_entity.type
_entity.pdbx_description
1 polymer ?
#
loop_
_entity_poly.entity_id
_entity_poly.type
_entity_poly.pdbx_seq_one_letter_code
_entity_poly.pdbx_strand_id
1 'polypeptide(L)'
;MKRTLTTLGLALALTTMTVYAETAGTVNGMEISIEEANKALNVISRGQATWDKISQQQKEQVLKMIAPSKLAVVKAEKELTAEEKNVALSNLWMQKKISETGAAISDEDAKKAYEKMKKAAEKANPKKEFPSFDAVKKNIKMKLAQEKVVGDLMKDAKIKLK
;
A
#
# COMPACT_ATOMS: atom_id res chain seq x y z
N MET A 1 -63.08 23.59 -5.43
CA MET A 1 -61.88 22.93 -4.88
C MET A 1 -60.74 23.14 -5.87
N LYS A 2 -59.70 23.85 -5.44
CA LYS A 2 -58.47 24.15 -6.19
C LYS A 2 -57.55 22.94 -6.13
N ARG A 3 -56.93 22.49 -7.24
CA ARG A 3 -55.53 21.98 -7.33
C ARG A 3 -55.10 21.87 -8.80
N THR A 4 -54.52 22.93 -9.35
CA THR A 4 -53.71 22.86 -10.57
C THR A 4 -52.25 22.68 -10.14
N LEU A 5 -51.63 21.59 -10.59
CA LEU A 5 -50.21 21.32 -10.38
C LEU A 5 -49.35 22.37 -11.08
N THR A 6 -48.59 23.14 -10.31
CA THR A 6 -47.48 23.95 -10.81
C THR A 6 -46.24 23.06 -10.86
N THR A 7 -45.91 22.55 -12.04
CA THR A 7 -44.61 21.94 -12.32
C THR A 7 -43.56 23.04 -12.38
N LEU A 8 -42.91 23.31 -11.25
CA LEU A 8 -41.67 24.08 -11.21
C LEU A 8 -40.53 23.17 -11.66
N GLY A 9 -40.06 23.38 -12.90
CA GLY A 9 -38.85 22.76 -13.41
C GLY A 9 -37.65 23.24 -12.60
N LEU A 10 -37.15 22.39 -11.71
CA LEU A 10 -35.88 22.59 -11.04
C LEU A 10 -34.79 21.96 -11.93
N ALA A 11 -34.23 22.77 -12.83
CA ALA A 11 -33.01 22.43 -13.53
C ALA A 11 -31.86 22.45 -12.49
N LEU A 12 -31.55 21.29 -11.93
CA LEU A 12 -30.34 21.06 -11.15
C LEU A 12 -29.13 21.12 -12.10
N ALA A 13 -28.60 22.32 -12.29
CA ALA A 13 -27.26 22.51 -12.83
C ALA A 13 -26.25 22.00 -11.79
N LEU A 14 -25.88 20.72 -11.91
CA LEU A 14 -24.74 20.15 -11.21
C LEU A 14 -23.46 20.73 -11.83
N THR A 15 -23.06 21.93 -11.41
CA THR A 15 -21.71 22.42 -11.65
C THR A 15 -20.77 21.59 -10.79
N THR A 16 -20.12 20.60 -11.40
CA THR A 16 -19.02 19.87 -10.80
C THR A 16 -17.86 20.85 -10.56
N MET A 17 -17.71 21.34 -9.32
CA MET A 17 -16.49 22.03 -8.93
C MET A 17 -15.36 21.01 -8.96
N THR A 18 -14.56 21.01 -10.02
CA THR A 18 -13.26 20.36 -10.04
C THR A 18 -12.38 21.12 -9.04
N VAL A 19 -12.29 20.62 -7.81
CA VAL A 19 -11.33 21.11 -6.83
C VAL A 19 -9.96 20.73 -7.38
N TYR A 20 -9.29 21.66 -8.05
CA TYR A 20 -7.89 21.49 -8.42
C TYR A 20 -7.10 21.42 -7.10
N ALA A 21 -6.36 20.33 -6.90
CA ALA A 21 -5.48 20.20 -5.76
C ALA A 21 -4.41 21.28 -5.83
N GLU A 22 -4.20 22.02 -4.74
CA GLU A 22 -3.18 23.07 -4.69
C GLU A 22 -1.77 22.49 -4.92
N THR A 23 -0.98 23.15 -5.76
CA THR A 23 0.36 22.71 -6.17
C THR A 23 1.43 23.20 -5.20
N ALA A 24 2.23 22.27 -4.67
CA ALA A 24 3.39 22.55 -3.83
C ALA A 24 4.63 22.93 -4.66
N GLY A 25 4.76 22.39 -5.87
CA GLY A 25 5.84 22.71 -6.80
C GLY A 25 5.86 21.76 -7.99
N THR A 26 6.91 21.85 -8.80
CA THR A 26 7.07 21.00 -9.98
C THR A 26 8.47 20.39 -10.07
N VAL A 27 8.56 19.17 -10.61
CA VAL A 27 9.83 18.51 -10.98
C VAL A 27 9.76 18.15 -12.45
N ASN A 28 10.61 18.74 -13.30
CA ASN A 28 10.55 18.58 -14.76
C ASN A 28 9.14 18.79 -15.35
N GLY A 29 8.42 19.80 -14.85
CA GLY A 29 7.04 20.10 -15.27
C GLY A 29 5.97 19.16 -14.70
N MET A 30 6.34 18.14 -13.90
CA MET A 30 5.38 17.30 -13.18
C MET A 30 4.96 17.98 -11.89
N GLU A 31 3.66 18.16 -11.68
CA GLU A 31 3.14 18.75 -10.45
C GLU A 31 3.30 17.81 -9.25
N ILE A 32 3.68 18.42 -8.12
CA ILE A 32 3.63 17.84 -6.80
C ILE A 32 2.57 18.63 -6.04
N SER A 33 1.51 17.95 -5.61
CA SER A 33 0.43 18.56 -4.82
C SER A 33 0.87 18.84 -3.38
N ILE A 34 0.19 19.77 -2.72
CA ILE A 34 0.35 20.02 -1.28
C ILE A 34 0.02 18.76 -0.47
N GLU A 35 -0.91 17.92 -0.92
CA GLU A 35 -1.23 16.65 -0.26
C GLU A 35 -0.04 15.68 -0.29
N GLU A 36 0.63 15.53 -1.43
CA GLU A 36 1.83 14.70 -1.54
C GLU A 36 2.97 15.24 -0.67
N ALA A 37 3.15 16.56 -0.66
CA ALA A 37 4.13 17.22 0.20
C ALA A 37 3.83 16.98 1.69
N ASN A 38 2.56 17.08 2.10
CA ASN A 38 2.12 16.81 3.46
C ASN A 38 2.26 15.33 3.84
N LYS A 39 2.04 14.39 2.93
CA LYS A 39 2.30 12.95 3.17
C LYS A 39 3.78 12.71 3.47
N ALA A 40 4.66 13.28 2.64
CA ALA A 40 6.10 13.25 2.86
C ALA A 40 6.50 13.87 4.21
N LEU A 41 5.97 15.06 4.51
CA LEU A 41 6.19 15.75 5.79
C LEU A 41 5.72 14.93 6.98
N ASN A 42 4.57 14.28 6.88
CA ASN A 42 4.04 13.45 7.96
C ASN A 42 4.97 12.28 8.30
N VAL A 43 5.58 11.64 7.29
CA VAL A 43 6.55 10.56 7.49
C VAL A 43 7.79 11.03 8.24
N ILE A 44 8.34 12.19 7.86
CA ILE A 44 9.60 12.69 8.44
C ILE A 44 9.41 13.43 9.77
N SER A 45 8.29 14.14 9.93
CA SER A 45 7.99 14.95 11.13
C SER A 45 7.09 14.24 12.14
N ARG A 46 6.62 13.01 11.84
CA ARG A 46 5.62 12.29 12.64
C ARG A 46 4.37 13.13 12.91
N GLY A 47 3.93 13.88 11.89
CA GLY A 47 2.74 14.73 11.93
C GLY A 47 2.93 16.11 12.57
N GLN A 48 4.17 16.51 12.90
CA GLN A 48 4.43 17.80 13.55
C GLN A 48 4.51 18.98 12.58
N ALA A 49 4.70 18.73 11.28
CA ALA A 49 4.85 19.77 10.27
C ALA A 49 3.88 19.60 9.09
N THR A 50 3.39 20.72 8.58
CA THR A 50 2.54 20.82 7.38
C THR A 50 3.13 21.85 6.43
N TRP A 51 2.77 21.76 5.15
CA TRP A 51 3.35 22.56 4.07
C TRP A 51 3.28 24.07 4.31
N ASP A 52 2.19 24.55 4.91
CA ASP A 52 1.95 25.94 5.27
C ASP A 52 2.86 26.45 6.42
N LYS A 53 3.36 25.54 7.26
CA LYS A 53 4.09 25.87 8.50
C LYS A 53 5.61 25.80 8.38
N ILE A 54 6.13 25.38 7.22
CA ILE A 54 7.56 25.20 6.99
C ILE A 54 8.15 26.33 6.15
N SER A 55 9.44 26.59 6.36
CA SER A 55 10.18 27.62 5.63
C SER A 55 10.33 27.27 4.15
N GLN A 56 10.66 28.25 3.32
CA GLN A 56 10.91 28.03 1.89
C GLN A 56 12.03 27.01 1.64
N GLN A 57 13.10 27.06 2.44
CA GLN A 57 14.20 26.11 2.35
C GLN A 57 13.75 24.68 2.69
N GLN A 58 12.88 24.52 3.69
CA GLN A 58 12.30 23.21 4.03
C GLN A 58 11.37 22.71 2.93
N LYS A 59 10.58 23.60 2.30
CA LYS A 59 9.74 23.26 1.14
C LYS A 59 10.57 22.70 -0.01
N GLU A 60 11.70 23.34 -0.34
CA GLU A 60 12.63 22.83 -1.35
C GLU A 60 13.19 21.45 -0.99
N GLN A 61 13.53 21.20 0.27
CA GLN A 61 14.01 19.89 0.73
C GLN A 61 12.94 18.80 0.57
N VAL A 62 11.68 19.11 0.91
CA VAL A 62 10.55 18.19 0.71
C VAL A 62 10.37 17.87 -0.78
N LEU A 63 10.42 18.89 -1.66
CA LEU A 63 10.33 18.66 -3.11
C LEU A 63 11.49 17.79 -3.62
N LYS A 64 12.73 18.05 -3.17
CA LYS A 64 13.91 17.22 -3.49
C LYS A 64 13.78 15.79 -3.00
N MET A 65 13.09 15.56 -1.88
CA MET A 65 12.82 14.22 -1.35
C MET A 65 11.78 13.46 -2.18
N ILE A 66 10.77 14.15 -2.72
CA ILE A 66 9.70 13.55 -3.56
C ILE A 66 10.20 13.29 -4.98
N ALA A 67 11.06 14.16 -5.51
CA ALA A 67 11.52 14.15 -6.90
C ALA A 67 12.00 12.78 -7.42
N PRO A 68 12.84 12.00 -6.70
CA PRO A 68 13.31 10.71 -7.20
C PRO A 68 12.18 9.72 -7.49
N SER A 69 11.16 9.67 -6.63
CA SER A 69 10.01 8.77 -6.83
C SER A 69 9.19 9.18 -8.05
N LYS A 70 8.93 10.47 -8.24
CA LYS A 70 8.21 10.99 -9.42
C LYS A 70 8.98 10.70 -10.72
N LEU A 71 10.28 10.95 -10.73
CA LEU A 71 11.14 10.67 -11.87
C LEU A 71 11.21 9.16 -12.18
N ALA A 72 11.27 8.32 -11.15
CA ALA A 72 11.26 6.87 -11.30
C ALA A 72 9.95 6.37 -11.92
N VAL A 73 8.79 6.94 -11.55
CA VAL A 73 7.50 6.58 -12.16
C VAL A 73 7.50 6.89 -13.66
N VAL A 74 7.90 8.09 -14.07
CA VAL A 74 7.97 8.44 -15.51
C VAL A 74 8.93 7.55 -16.28
N LYS A 75 10.04 7.19 -15.65
CA LYS A 75 11.01 6.26 -16.23
C LYS A 75 10.44 4.86 -16.38
N ALA A 76 9.84 4.32 -15.32
CA ALA A 76 9.19 3.02 -15.33
C ALA A 76 8.04 2.94 -16.34
N GLU A 77 7.26 4.01 -16.51
CA GLU A 77 6.18 4.06 -17.51
C GLU A 77 6.70 3.91 -18.94
N LYS A 78 7.87 4.48 -19.24
CA LYS A 78 8.50 4.46 -20.57
C LYS A 78 9.31 3.19 -20.82
N GLU A 79 10.00 2.70 -19.80
CA GLU A 79 11.02 1.66 -19.95
C GLU A 79 10.48 0.25 -19.66
N LEU A 80 9.41 0.11 -18.86
CA LEU A 80 8.82 -1.20 -18.57
C LEU A 80 7.76 -1.61 -19.58
N THR A 81 7.82 -2.88 -19.98
CA THR A 81 6.78 -3.56 -20.75
C THR A 81 5.50 -3.77 -19.93
N ALA A 82 4.40 -4.10 -20.61
CA ALA A 82 3.14 -4.41 -19.94
C ALA A 82 3.25 -5.62 -19.00
N GLU A 83 4.03 -6.63 -19.38
CA GLU A 83 4.27 -7.82 -18.57
C GLU A 83 5.04 -7.46 -17.28
N GLU A 84 6.12 -6.70 -17.40
CA GLU A 84 6.89 -6.24 -16.24
C GLU A 84 6.07 -5.36 -15.30
N LYS A 85 5.23 -4.47 -15.85
CA LYS A 85 4.27 -3.67 -15.06
C LYS A 85 3.30 -4.56 -14.30
N ASN A 86 2.73 -5.57 -14.95
CA ASN A 86 1.82 -6.51 -14.29
C ASN A 86 2.50 -7.31 -13.18
N VAL A 87 3.73 -7.76 -13.40
CA VAL A 87 4.54 -8.44 -12.36
C VAL A 87 4.83 -7.49 -11.20
N ALA A 88 5.27 -6.26 -11.47
CA ALA A 88 5.56 -5.26 -10.44
C ALA A 88 4.31 -4.91 -9.61
N LEU A 89 3.17 -4.68 -10.26
CA LEU A 89 1.89 -4.41 -9.59
C LEU A 89 1.41 -5.59 -8.75
N SER A 90 1.49 -6.81 -9.29
CA SER A 90 1.09 -8.03 -8.58
C SER A 90 1.95 -8.25 -7.34
N ASN A 91 3.28 -8.08 -7.47
CA ASN A 91 4.21 -8.21 -6.35
C ASN A 91 3.98 -7.13 -5.29
N LEU A 92 3.78 -5.88 -5.68
CA LEU A 92 3.47 -4.78 -4.76
C LEU A 92 2.18 -5.05 -4.00
N TRP A 93 1.12 -5.48 -4.70
CA TRP A 93 -0.14 -5.83 -4.09
C TRP A 93 0.02 -6.98 -3.09
N MET A 94 0.71 -8.05 -3.50
CA MET A 94 1.00 -9.19 -2.62
C MET A 94 1.77 -8.73 -1.37
N GLN A 95 2.83 -7.95 -1.52
CA GLN A 95 3.61 -7.43 -0.40
C GLN A 95 2.74 -6.63 0.58
N LYS A 96 1.89 -5.75 0.06
CA LYS A 96 0.96 -4.96 0.87
C LYS A 96 0.00 -5.86 1.65
N LYS A 97 -0.68 -6.79 0.98
CA LYS A 97 -1.65 -7.69 1.62
C LYS A 97 -1.00 -8.63 2.63
N ILE A 98 0.19 -9.14 2.35
CA ILE A 98 0.96 -9.97 3.29
C ILE A 98 1.34 -9.17 4.52
N SER A 99 1.79 -7.92 4.37
CA SER A 99 2.14 -7.05 5.50
C SER A 99 0.94 -6.75 6.39
N GLU A 100 -0.18 -6.31 5.80
CA GLU A 100 -1.44 -6.05 6.51
C GLU A 100 -1.94 -7.30 7.24
N THR A 101 -1.92 -8.45 6.56
CA THR A 101 -2.36 -9.72 7.14
C THR A 101 -1.40 -10.19 8.23
N GLY A 102 -0.09 -10.04 8.04
CA GLY A 102 0.94 -10.41 9.00
C GLY A 102 0.87 -9.61 10.31
N ALA A 103 0.51 -8.34 10.22
CA ALA A 103 0.24 -7.51 11.39
C ALA A 103 -0.98 -7.98 12.19
N ALA A 104 -1.97 -8.58 11.52
CA ALA A 104 -3.18 -9.13 12.15
C ALA A 104 -3.01 -10.54 12.72
N ILE A 105 -1.91 -11.24 12.44
CA ILE A 105 -1.66 -12.59 12.97
C ILE A 105 -1.26 -12.50 14.45
N SER A 106 -1.99 -13.24 15.29
CA SER A 106 -1.74 -13.34 16.72
C SER A 106 -0.41 -14.04 17.04
N ASP A 107 0.13 -13.78 18.23
CA ASP A 107 1.33 -14.48 18.71
C ASP A 107 1.05 -15.95 18.97
N GLU A 108 -0.17 -16.27 19.40
CA GLU A 108 -0.67 -17.61 19.65
C GLU A 108 -0.67 -18.45 18.37
N ASP A 109 -1.15 -17.90 17.25
CA ASP A 109 -1.18 -18.61 15.98
C ASP A 109 0.22 -18.79 15.39
N ALA A 110 1.08 -17.78 15.53
CA ALA A 110 2.50 -17.91 15.18
C ALA A 110 3.18 -18.99 16.04
N LYS A 111 2.88 -19.07 17.34
CA LYS A 111 3.46 -20.07 18.25
C LYS A 111 2.97 -21.48 17.91
N LYS A 112 1.68 -21.66 17.59
CA LYS A 112 1.16 -22.95 17.11
C LYS A 112 1.87 -23.41 15.84
N ALA A 113 2.10 -22.51 14.88
CA ALA A 113 2.84 -22.82 13.67
C ALA A 113 4.31 -23.16 13.96
N TYR A 114 4.96 -22.40 14.84
CA TYR A 114 6.32 -22.67 15.32
C TYR A 114 6.45 -24.09 15.89
N GLU A 115 5.57 -24.49 16.82
CA GLU A 115 5.62 -25.81 17.44
C GLU A 115 5.41 -26.94 16.42
N LYS A 116 4.54 -26.75 15.43
CA LYS A 116 4.37 -27.71 14.33
C LYS A 116 5.65 -27.85 13.50
N MET A 117 6.28 -26.74 13.15
CA MET A 117 7.53 -26.73 12.38
C MET A 117 8.68 -27.33 13.18
N LYS A 118 8.78 -27.02 14.47
CA LYS A 118 9.79 -27.58 15.38
C LYS A 118 9.64 -29.10 15.49
N LYS A 119 8.44 -29.62 15.74
CA LYS A 119 8.17 -31.07 15.78
C LYS A 119 8.50 -31.76 14.46
N ALA A 120 8.21 -31.13 13.32
CA ALA A 120 8.56 -31.67 12.02
C ALA A 120 10.09 -31.71 11.80
N ALA A 121 10.79 -30.65 12.22
CA ALA A 121 12.25 -30.58 12.15
C ALA A 121 12.94 -31.59 13.07
N GLU A 122 12.46 -31.76 14.30
CA GLU A 122 12.96 -32.76 15.26
C GLU A 122 12.82 -34.18 14.71
N LYS A 123 11.71 -34.50 14.04
CA LYS A 123 11.52 -35.79 13.37
C LYS A 123 12.48 -36.01 12.21
N ALA A 124 12.75 -34.97 11.43
CA ALA A 124 13.61 -35.04 10.25
C ALA A 124 15.11 -35.07 10.61
N ASN A 125 15.52 -34.31 11.62
CA ASN A 125 16.89 -34.26 12.11
C ASN A 125 16.95 -33.88 13.61
N PRO A 126 16.90 -34.87 14.52
CA PRO A 126 16.85 -34.61 15.97
C PRO A 126 18.08 -33.88 16.54
N LYS A 127 19.21 -33.92 15.83
CA LYS A 127 20.49 -33.32 16.28
C LYS A 127 20.66 -31.87 15.83
N LYS A 128 19.78 -31.36 14.96
CA LYS A 128 19.86 -30.00 14.46
C LYS A 128 19.13 -29.06 15.41
N GLU A 129 19.84 -28.06 15.89
CA GLU A 129 19.23 -27.00 16.70
C GLU A 129 18.16 -26.26 15.90
N PHE A 130 17.02 -26.04 16.55
CA PHE A 130 15.93 -25.27 16.00
C PHE A 130 15.95 -23.85 16.62
N PRO A 131 15.84 -22.78 15.82
CA PRO A 131 15.83 -21.41 16.34
C PRO A 131 14.75 -21.20 17.40
N SER A 132 14.98 -20.28 18.35
CA SER A 132 13.97 -19.88 19.32
C SER A 132 12.78 -19.22 18.63
N PHE A 133 11.60 -19.28 19.27
CA PHE A 133 10.39 -18.66 18.72
C PHE A 133 10.59 -17.16 18.43
N ASP A 134 11.17 -16.41 19.37
CA ASP A 134 11.35 -14.96 19.22
C ASP A 134 12.22 -14.59 18.01
N ALA A 135 13.26 -15.40 17.73
CA ALA A 135 14.15 -15.17 16.59
C ALA A 135 13.43 -15.32 15.24
N VAL A 136 12.41 -16.17 15.16
CA VAL A 136 11.72 -16.48 13.89
C VAL A 136 10.26 -16.00 13.85
N LYS A 137 9.73 -15.46 14.94
CA LYS A 137 8.33 -15.04 15.10
C LYS A 137 7.85 -14.19 13.93
N LYS A 138 8.62 -13.16 13.55
CA LYS A 138 8.29 -12.28 12.43
C LYS A 138 8.19 -13.05 11.12
N ASN A 139 9.17 -13.91 10.82
CA ASN A 139 9.18 -14.70 9.60
C ASN A 139 8.02 -15.70 9.55
N ILE A 140 7.68 -16.30 10.69
CA ILE A 140 6.52 -17.20 10.81
C ILE A 140 5.22 -16.45 10.53
N LYS A 141 5.02 -15.27 11.12
CA LYS A 141 3.85 -14.44 10.82
C LYS A 141 3.77 -14.09 9.34
N MET A 142 4.88 -13.67 8.74
CA MET A 142 4.93 -13.35 7.31
C MET A 142 4.60 -14.56 6.42
N LYS A 143 5.09 -15.75 6.77
CA LYS A 143 4.78 -16.99 6.04
C LYS A 143 3.30 -17.37 6.14
N LEU A 144 2.75 -17.33 7.35
CA LEU A 144 1.32 -17.59 7.58
C LEU A 144 0.44 -16.57 6.84
N ALA A 145 0.85 -15.31 6.80
CA ALA A 145 0.16 -14.28 6.04
C ALA A 145 0.20 -14.55 4.53
N GLN A 146 1.36 -14.95 4.01
CA GLN A 146 1.50 -15.34 2.60
C GLN A 146 0.58 -16.52 2.26
N GLU A 147 0.59 -17.58 3.07
CA GLU A 147 -0.28 -18.75 2.87
C GLU A 147 -1.76 -18.35 2.89
N LYS A 148 -2.16 -17.47 3.80
CA LYS A 148 -3.53 -16.97 3.88
C LYS A 148 -3.93 -16.14 2.66
N VAL A 149 -3.10 -15.17 2.26
CA VAL A 149 -3.39 -14.30 1.10
C VAL A 149 -3.50 -15.13 -0.19
N VAL A 150 -2.58 -16.07 -0.41
CA VAL A 150 -2.62 -16.97 -1.57
C VAL A 150 -3.84 -17.89 -1.48
N GLY A 151 -4.11 -18.47 -0.31
CA GLY A 151 -5.28 -19.32 -0.10
C GLY A 151 -6.59 -18.60 -0.41
N ASP A 152 -6.72 -17.34 0.00
CA ASP A 152 -7.89 -16.51 -0.29
C ASP A 152 -8.04 -16.21 -1.79
N LEU A 153 -6.93 -15.91 -2.50
CA LEU A 153 -6.95 -15.75 -3.96
C LEU A 153 -7.38 -17.03 -4.70
N MET A 154 -6.89 -18.18 -4.23
CA MET A 154 -7.08 -19.46 -4.92
C MET A 154 -8.48 -20.03 -4.74
N LYS A 155 -9.23 -19.62 -3.70
CA LYS A 155 -10.62 -20.09 -3.46
C LYS A 155 -11.54 -19.83 -4.65
N ASP A 156 -11.37 -18.68 -5.30
CA ASP A 156 -12.21 -18.25 -6.42
C ASP A 156 -11.56 -18.56 -7.79
N ALA A 157 -10.38 -19.18 -7.81
CA ALA A 157 -9.62 -19.43 -9.02
C ALA A 157 -10.25 -20.59 -9.84
N LYS A 158 -10.65 -20.29 -11.08
CA LYS A 158 -11.15 -21.29 -12.05
C LYS A 158 -10.02 -21.72 -12.97
N ILE A 159 -9.26 -22.73 -12.55
CA ILE A 159 -8.14 -23.26 -13.32
C ILE A 159 -8.64 -24.38 -14.24
N LYS A 160 -8.40 -24.24 -15.55
CA LYS A 160 -8.72 -25.25 -16.57
C LYS A 160 -7.47 -25.57 -17.37
N LEU A 161 -7.16 -26.86 -17.50
CA LEU A 161 -6.17 -27.33 -18.46
C LEU A 161 -6.77 -27.23 -19.87
N LYS A 162 -5.95 -26.84 -20.86
CA LYS A 162 -6.31 -26.86 -22.28
C LYS A 162 -5.55 -27.97 -22.98
#